data_AF-A0A7Z0TK37-F1
#
_entry.id   AF-A0A7Z0TK37-F1
#
_cell.length_a   1.000
_cell.length_b   1.000
_cell.length_c   1.000
_cell.angle_alpha   90.00
_cell.angle_beta   90.00
_cell.angle_gamma   90.00
#
_symmetry.space_group_name_H-M   'P 1'
#
loop_
_entity.id
_entity.type
_entity.pdbx_description
1 polymer ?
#
loop_
_entity_poly.entity_id
_entity_poly.type
_entity_poly.pdbx_seq_one_letter_code
_entity_poly.pdbx_strand_id
1 'polypeptide(L)'
;ARWSSIGPYRLLTRLPAGVTAEDAALRELLAHPELARTVEVYLDHAGQAGRTAAALGIHRQTLYYRLSRVEQLTGLDLDDGEHRLLLHMGVKAARL
;
A
#
# COMPACT_ATOMS: atom_id res chain seq x y z
N ALA A 1 16.21 23.23 -1.35
CA ALA A 1 15.05 22.60 -0.70
C ALA A 1 15.53 21.41 0.10
N ARG A 2 15.15 21.25 1.38
CA ARG A 2 15.78 20.31 2.31
C ARG A 2 15.43 18.86 1.93
N TRP A 3 16.34 18.12 1.31
CA TRP A 3 16.22 16.69 0.99
C TRP A 3 15.79 15.79 2.15
N SER A 4 15.91 16.25 3.39
CA SER A 4 15.42 15.56 4.59
C SER A 4 13.90 15.55 4.76
N SER A 5 13.14 16.44 4.08
CA SER A 5 11.68 16.51 4.22
C SER A 5 10.92 15.42 3.45
N ILE A 6 11.57 14.75 2.50
CA ILE A 6 10.99 13.63 1.74
C ILE A 6 10.99 12.33 2.59
N GLY A 7 11.73 12.32 3.71
CA GLY A 7 11.75 11.17 4.61
C GLY A 7 12.30 9.90 3.93
N PRO A 8 11.74 8.71 4.22
CA PRO A 8 12.18 7.45 3.60
C PRO A 8 11.91 7.38 2.09
N TYR A 9 10.98 8.16 1.56
CA TYR A 9 10.61 8.13 0.13
C TYR A 9 11.72 8.56 -0.82
N ARG A 10 12.80 9.18 -0.31
CA ARG A 10 14.01 9.47 -1.09
C ARG A 10 14.69 8.23 -1.67
N LEU A 11 14.44 7.06 -1.07
CA LEU A 11 14.95 5.80 -1.60
C LEU A 11 14.16 5.37 -2.84
N LEU A 12 12.84 5.62 -2.85
CA LEU A 12 11.98 5.31 -3.99
C LEU A 12 12.33 6.16 -5.21
N THR A 13 12.76 7.41 -5.03
CA THR A 13 13.20 8.27 -6.15
C THR A 13 14.50 7.80 -6.82
N ARG A 14 15.19 6.81 -6.25
CA ARG A 14 16.38 6.18 -6.84
C ARG A 14 16.07 4.86 -7.54
N LEU A 15 14.84 4.35 -7.43
CA LEU A 15 14.44 3.15 -8.15
C LEU A 15 14.23 3.48 -9.64
N PRO A 16 14.51 2.53 -10.55
CA PRO A 16 14.19 2.69 -11.95
C PRO A 16 12.70 3.00 -12.14
N ALA A 17 12.39 3.97 -12.98
CA ALA A 17 11.01 4.24 -13.36
C ALA A 17 10.38 2.97 -13.98
N GLY A 18 9.14 2.66 -13.59
CA GLY A 18 8.41 1.51 -14.11
C GLY A 18 8.55 0.21 -13.33
N VAL A 19 9.39 0.16 -12.27
CA VAL A 19 9.54 -1.05 -11.43
C VAL A 19 8.20 -1.56 -10.86
N THR A 20 7.25 -0.65 -10.60
CA THR A 20 5.89 -1.00 -10.15
C THR A 20 4.99 -1.52 -11.26
N ALA A 21 5.22 -1.13 -12.51
CA ALA A 21 4.42 -1.56 -13.66
C ALA A 21 4.79 -2.97 -14.13
N GLU A 22 6.04 -3.38 -13.88
CA GLU A 22 6.55 -4.72 -14.17
C GLU A 22 5.95 -5.78 -13.23
N ASP A 23 5.67 -5.42 -11.98
CA ASP A 23 5.04 -6.32 -11.01
C ASP A 23 3.53 -6.47 -11.27
N ALA A 24 3.09 -7.71 -11.48
CA ALA A 24 1.70 -8.01 -11.79
C ALA A 24 0.73 -7.75 -10.63
N ALA A 25 1.13 -8.06 -9.40
CA ALA A 25 0.31 -7.85 -8.22
C ALA A 25 0.11 -6.35 -7.97
N LEU A 26 1.17 -5.55 -8.10
CA LEU A 26 1.09 -4.11 -7.95
C LEU A 26 0.24 -3.46 -9.05
N ARG A 27 0.40 -3.87 -10.31
CA ARG A 27 -0.42 -3.35 -11.41
C ARG A 27 -1.92 -3.61 -11.18
N GLU A 28 -2.25 -4.83 -10.76
CA GLU A 28 -3.64 -5.21 -10.52
C GLU A 28 -4.24 -4.43 -9.33
N LEU A 29 -3.48 -4.26 -8.25
CA LEU A 29 -3.89 -3.44 -7.12
C LEU A 29 -4.07 -1.97 -7.51
N LEU A 30 -3.15 -1.39 -8.28
CA LEU A 30 -3.19 0.01 -8.70
C LEU A 30 -4.35 0.31 -9.66
N ALA A 31 -4.85 -0.70 -10.39
CA ALA A 31 -6.09 -0.60 -11.15
C ALA A 31 -7.35 -0.46 -10.26
N HIS A 32 -7.23 -0.66 -8.94
CA HIS A 32 -8.30 -0.54 -7.95
C HIS A 32 -7.98 0.56 -6.92
N PRO A 33 -8.22 1.86 -7.21
CA PRO A 33 -7.77 2.98 -6.38
C PRO A 33 -8.25 2.96 -4.94
N GLU A 34 -9.46 2.45 -4.69
CA GLU A 34 -10.04 2.32 -3.35
C GLU A 34 -9.29 1.27 -2.51
N LEU A 35 -8.95 0.13 -3.11
CA LEU A 35 -8.20 -0.94 -2.46
C LEU A 35 -6.74 -0.53 -2.23
N ALA A 36 -6.12 0.10 -3.23
CA ALA A 36 -4.78 0.70 -3.12
C ALA A 36 -4.72 1.74 -1.99
N ARG A 37 -5.71 2.63 -1.88
CA ARG A 37 -5.82 3.58 -0.77
C ARG A 37 -6.02 2.87 0.57
N THR A 38 -6.83 1.82 0.61
CA THR A 38 -7.11 1.08 1.85
C THR A 38 -5.85 0.42 2.39
N VAL A 39 -5.09 -0.28 1.55
CA VAL A 39 -3.85 -0.94 1.97
C VAL A 39 -2.75 0.07 2.32
N GLU A 40 -2.66 1.19 1.59
CA GLU A 40 -1.72 2.26 1.94
C GLU A 40 -1.99 2.81 3.34
N VAL A 41 -3.24 3.19 3.64
CA VAL A 41 -3.61 3.72 4.96
C VAL A 41 -3.44 2.65 6.05
N TYR A 42 -3.70 1.38 5.72
CA TYR A 42 -3.47 0.27 6.63
C TYR A 42 -2.00 0.14 7.02
N LEU A 43 -1.10 0.19 6.04
CA LEU A 43 0.34 0.06 6.25
C LEU A 43 0.95 1.32 6.86
N ASP A 44 0.46 2.52 6.50
CA ASP A 44 0.83 3.79 7.17
C ASP A 44 0.49 3.78 8.66
N HIS A 45 -0.58 3.07 9.06
CA HIS A 45 -0.97 2.84 10.46
C HIS A 45 -0.38 1.55 11.07
N ALA A 46 0.69 1.00 10.47
CA ALA A 46 1.40 -0.19 10.96
C ALA A 46 0.47 -1.41 11.17
N GLY A 47 -0.51 -1.59 10.29
CA GLY A 47 -1.46 -2.70 10.34
C GLY A 47 -2.54 -2.58 11.44
N GLN A 48 -2.63 -1.44 12.13
CA GLN A 48 -3.62 -1.26 13.19
C GLN A 48 -5.02 -0.98 12.63
N ALA A 49 -5.81 -2.04 12.44
CA ALA A 49 -7.15 -2.00 11.84
C ALA A 49 -8.08 -0.93 12.44
N GLY A 50 -8.05 -0.71 13.76
CA GLY A 50 -8.86 0.32 14.40
C GLY A 50 -8.50 1.74 13.96
N ARG A 51 -7.19 2.07 13.91
CA ARG A 51 -6.71 3.38 13.43
C ARG A 51 -6.99 3.55 11.94
N THR A 52 -6.78 2.50 11.15
CA THR A 52 -7.04 2.49 9.72
C THR A 52 -8.52 2.73 9.40
N ALA A 53 -9.42 2.02 10.07
CA ALA A 53 -10.86 2.17 9.88
C ALA A 53 -11.33 3.58 10.24
N ALA A 54 -10.83 4.14 11.35
CA ALA A 54 -11.11 5.52 11.74
C ALA A 54 -10.58 6.54 10.72
N ALA A 55 -9.34 6.37 10.24
CA ALA A 55 -8.74 7.25 9.23
C ALA A 55 -9.45 7.21 7.88
N LEU A 56 -10.01 6.06 7.51
CA LEU A 56 -10.79 5.88 6.29
C LEU A 56 -12.28 6.26 6.45
N GLY A 57 -12.76 6.50 7.67
CA GLY A 57 -14.17 6.76 7.95
C GLY A 57 -15.08 5.57 7.65
N ILE A 58 -14.58 4.35 7.81
CA ILE A 58 -15.32 3.11 7.52
C ILE A 58 -15.45 2.22 8.74
N HIS A 59 -16.40 1.29 8.70
CA HIS A 59 -16.52 0.25 9.72
C HIS A 59 -15.37 -0.77 9.61
N ARG A 60 -14.96 -1.35 10.74
CA ARG A 60 -13.87 -2.35 10.79
C ARG A 60 -14.15 -3.58 9.92
N GLN A 61 -15.41 -4.00 9.81
CA GLN A 61 -15.80 -5.10 8.93
C GLN A 61 -15.57 -4.78 7.45
N THR A 62 -15.88 -3.55 7.02
CA THR A 62 -15.61 -3.08 5.65
C THR A 62 -14.10 -3.06 5.38
N LEU A 63 -13.30 -2.64 6.36
CA LEU A 63 -11.84 -2.70 6.24
C LEU A 63 -11.37 -4.14 6.01
N TYR A 64 -11.78 -5.09 6.84
CA TYR A 64 -11.38 -6.49 6.68
C TYR A 64 -11.81 -7.09 5.35
N TYR A 65 -13.02 -6.77 4.89
CA TYR A 65 -13.47 -7.16 3.56
C TYR A 65 -12.53 -6.64 2.45
N ARG A 66 -12.15 -5.35 2.51
CA ARG A 66 -11.24 -4.77 1.52
C ARG A 66 -9.84 -5.36 1.59
N LEU A 67 -9.30 -5.57 2.78
CA LEU A 67 -7.97 -6.19 2.96
C LEU A 67 -7.94 -7.61 2.43
N SER A 68 -8.95 -8.43 2.76
CA SER A 68 -9.09 -9.78 2.20
C SER A 68 -9.18 -9.75 0.67
N ARG A 69 -9.90 -8.76 0.11
CA ARG A 69 -9.97 -8.59 -1.35
C ARG A 69 -8.62 -8.18 -1.96
N VAL A 70 -7.80 -7.38 -1.27
CA VAL A 70 -6.43 -7.08 -1.70
C VAL A 70 -5.61 -8.37 -1.78
N GLU A 71 -5.66 -9.22 -0.75
CA GLU A 71 -4.91 -10.49 -0.73
C GLU A 71 -5.37 -11.43 -1.86
N GLN A 72 -6.69 -11.54 -2.08
CA GLN A 72 -7.26 -12.32 -3.18
C GLN A 72 -6.84 -11.80 -4.56
N LEU A 73 -6.80 -10.47 -4.73
CA LEU A 73 -6.48 -9.83 -5.99
C LEU A 73 -5.00 -9.94 -6.34
N THR A 74 -4.15 -9.79 -5.33
CA THR A 74 -2.69 -9.69 -5.51
C THR A 74 -1.98 -11.02 -5.32
N GLY A 75 -2.60 -11.97 -4.62
CA GLY A 75 -1.95 -13.20 -4.14
C GLY A 75 -0.97 -12.96 -2.99
N LEU A 76 -0.88 -11.73 -2.48
CA LEU A 76 0.05 -11.35 -1.42
C LEU A 76 -0.66 -11.44 -0.06
N ASP A 77 0.05 -12.02 0.91
CA ASP A 77 -0.39 -12.19 2.30
C ASP A 77 -0.01 -10.97 3.15
N LEU A 78 -0.99 -10.33 3.82
CA LEU A 78 -0.74 -9.16 4.67
C LEU A 78 -0.16 -9.51 6.05
N ASP A 79 -0.15 -10.79 6.45
CA ASP A 79 0.56 -11.26 7.63
C ASP A 79 2.07 -11.47 7.36
N ASP A 80 2.47 -11.59 6.09
CA ASP A 80 3.88 -11.65 5.68
C ASP A 80 4.56 -10.26 5.61
N GLY A 81 5.78 -10.17 6.13
CA GLY A 81 6.52 -8.92 6.21
C GLY A 81 7.04 -8.39 4.87
N GLU A 82 7.49 -9.28 3.98
CA GLU A 82 8.02 -8.91 2.67
C GLU A 82 6.89 -8.48 1.73
N HIS A 83 5.76 -9.18 1.78
CA HIS A 83 4.55 -8.81 1.04
C HIS A 83 4.02 -7.43 1.44
N ARG A 84 3.94 -7.14 2.75
CA ARG A 84 3.58 -5.80 3.23
C ARG A 84 4.55 -4.74 2.74
N LEU A 85 5.86 -5.02 2.77
CA LEU A 85 6.88 -4.08 2.31
C LEU A 85 6.74 -3.79 0.81
N LEU A 86 6.56 -4.84 -0.01
CA LEU A 86 6.32 -4.72 -1.46
C LEU A 86 5.10 -3.85 -1.75
N LEU A 87 3.96 -4.16 -1.12
CA LEU A 87 2.71 -3.40 -1.26
C LEU A 87 2.89 -1.94 -0.85
N HIS A 88 3.54 -1.68 0.30
CA HIS A 88 3.72 -0.32 0.80
C HIS A 88 4.60 0.51 -0.14
N MET A 89 5.76 -0.02 -0.54
CA MET A 89 6.68 0.65 -1.44
C MET A 89 6.06 0.87 -2.81
N GLY A 90 5.38 -0.16 -3.35
CA GLY A 90 4.76 -0.10 -4.66
C GLY A 90 3.68 0.98 -4.75
N VAL A 91 2.78 1.04 -3.75
CA VAL A 91 1.73 2.07 -3.72
C VAL A 91 2.30 3.47 -3.50
N LYS A 92 3.34 3.63 -2.67
CA LYS A 92 3.99 4.93 -2.48
C LYS A 92 4.75 5.40 -3.73
N ALA A 93 5.45 4.49 -4.40
CA ALA A 93 6.17 4.79 -5.64
C ALA A 93 5.23 5.21 -6.77
N ALA A 94 4.05 4.59 -6.88
CA ALA A 94 3.05 4.96 -7.89
C ALA A 94 2.43 6.36 -7.71
N ARG A 95 2.70 7.04 -6.59
CA ARG A 95 2.18 8.38 -6.26
C ARG A 95 3.21 9.49 -6.31
N LEU A 96 4.49 9.14 -6.46
CA LEU A 96 5.60 10.07 -6.62
C LEU A 96 5.72 10.50 -8.08
#